data_AF-A0A5K1CE57-F1
#
_entry.id   AF-A0A5K1CE57-F1
#
_cell.length_a   1.000
_cell.length_b   1.000
_cell.length_c   1.000
_cell.angle_alpha   90.00
_cell.angle_beta   90.00
_cell.angle_gamma   90.00
#
_symmetry.space_group_name_H-M   'P 1'
#
loop_
_entity.id
_entity.type
_entity.pdbx_description
1 polymer ?
#
loop_
_entity_poly.entity_id
_entity_poly.type
_entity_poly.pdbx_seq_one_letter_code
_entity_poly.pdbx_strand_id
1 'polypeptide(L)' 'PLKYWCKRSEVDVLVSNLAAWNDDVVSSSLDSVGYWIEGLPFGHSLSGYWKFYLATSSTRTPMRFYESTFEDINCEELP' A
#
# COMPACT_ATOMS: atom_id res chain seq x y z
N PRO A 1 -6.95 -1.94 18.17
CA PRO A 1 -6.46 -2.02 16.77
C PRO A 1 -7.47 -2.71 15.82
N LEU A 2 -7.76 -4.01 15.97
CA LEU A 2 -8.63 -4.77 15.06
C LEU A 2 -10.06 -4.20 14.91
N LYS A 3 -10.68 -3.73 16.00
CA LYS A 3 -12.02 -3.11 15.98
C LYS A 3 -12.09 -1.80 15.18
N TYR A 4 -10.97 -1.09 15.06
CA TYR A 4 -10.83 0.16 14.31
C TYR A 4 -10.73 -0.11 12.81
N TRP A 5 -9.99 -1.15 12.42
CA TRP A 5 -9.89 -1.62 11.04
C TRP A 5 -11.22 -2.23 10.55
N CYS A 6 -11.93 -2.96 11.41
CA CYS A 6 -13.19 -3.60 11.06
C CYS A 6 -14.30 -2.59 10.68
N LYS A 7 -14.42 -1.46 11.39
CA LYS A 7 -15.38 -0.38 11.03
C LYS A 7 -15.01 0.38 9.74
N ARG A 8 -13.75 0.33 9.31
CA ARG A 8 -13.24 1.05 8.13
C ARG A 8 -13.10 0.14 6.90
N SER A 9 -13.26 -1.17 7.10
CA SER A 9 -13.40 -2.18 6.05
C SER A 9 -14.80 -2.22 5.42
N GLU A 10 -15.79 -1.51 5.99
CA GLU A 10 -17.16 -1.41 5.48
C GLU A 10 -17.29 -0.50 4.24
N VAL A 11 -16.18 -0.20 3.55
CA VAL A 11 -16.24 0.45 2.24
C VAL A 11 -16.91 -0.53 1.29
N ASP A 12 -18.12 -0.16 0.86
CA ASP A 12 -18.96 -0.96 -0.02
C ASP A 12 -18.20 -1.33 -1.30
N VAL A 13 -18.17 -2.62 -1.63
CA VAL A 13 -17.53 -3.16 -2.84
C VAL A 13 -18.04 -2.44 -4.11
N LEU A 14 -19.30 -2.00 -4.11
CA LEU A 14 -19.90 -1.23 -5.21
C LEU A 14 -19.25 0.16 -5.36
N VAL A 15 -18.89 0.81 -4.25
CA VAL A 15 -18.19 2.09 -4.25
C VAL A 15 -16.75 1.92 -4.75
N SER A 16 -16.07 0.82 -4.39
CA SER A 16 -14.74 0.52 -4.92
C SER A 16 -14.73 0.26 -6.43
N ASN A 17 -15.79 -0.33 -6.98
CA ASN A 17 -15.90 -0.60 -8.42
C ASN A 17 -16.16 0.67 -9.25
N LEU A 18 -16.68 1.72 -8.61
CA LEU A 18 -16.95 3.02 -9.24
C LEU A 18 -15.80 4.01 -9.05
N ALA A 19 -14.80 3.67 -8.25
CA ALA A 19 -13.62 4.51 -8.05
C ALA A 19 -12.86 4.66 -9.37
N ALA A 20 -12.75 5.91 -9.86
CA ALA A 20 -11.94 6.23 -11.02
C ALA A 20 -10.47 6.18 -10.61
N TRP A 21 -9.73 5.14 -11.00
CA TRP A 21 -8.28 5.05 -10.76
C TRP A 21 -7.51 5.85 -11.81
N ASN A 22 -7.71 7.18 -11.82
CA ASN A 22 -6.98 8.10 -12.68
C ASN A 22 -5.96 8.92 -11.88
N ASP A 23 -5.08 9.65 -12.59
CA ASP A 23 -3.99 10.41 -11.96
C ASP A 23 -4.49 11.53 -11.04
N ASP A 24 -5.71 12.04 -11.25
CA ASP A 24 -6.31 13.06 -10.39
C ASP A 24 -6.60 12.53 -8.98
N VAL A 25 -6.82 11.22 -8.83
CA VAL A 25 -7.11 10.58 -7.53
C VAL A 25 -5.89 10.49 -6.63
N VAL A 26 -4.67 10.59 -7.16
CA VAL A 26 -3.43 10.58 -6.36
C VAL A 26 -3.47 11.69 -5.30
N SER A 27 -3.91 12.89 -5.69
CA SER A 27 -4.05 14.04 -4.78
C SER A 27 -5.06 13.76 -3.66
N SER A 28 -6.26 13.29 -4.02
CA SER A 28 -7.31 12.96 -3.06
C SER A 28 -6.94 11.82 -2.10
N SER A 29 -6.11 10.88 -2.55
CA SER A 29 -5.58 9.82 -1.69
C SER A 29 -4.61 10.36 -0.65
N LEU A 30 -3.80 11.37 -0.99
CA LEU A 30 -2.89 12.01 -0.04
C LEU A 30 -3.64 12.82 1.01
N ASP A 31 -4.67 13.56 0.60
CA ASP A 31 -5.55 14.30 1.52
C ASP A 31 -6.26 13.35 2.48
N SER A 32 -6.73 12.21 1.97
CA SER A 32 -7.29 11.12 2.77
C SER A 32 -6.26 10.65 3.81
N VAL A 33 -5.03 10.30 3.40
CA VAL A 33 -3.96 9.86 4.32
C VAL A 33 -3.72 10.87 5.43
N GLY A 34 -3.71 12.17 5.12
CA GLY A 34 -3.61 13.25 6.11
C GLY A 34 -4.70 13.16 7.19
N TYR A 35 -5.95 12.96 6.78
CA TYR A 35 -7.08 12.71 7.69
C TYR A 35 -6.94 11.41 8.50
N TRP A 36 -6.33 10.35 7.94
CA TRP A 36 -6.14 9.07 8.65
C TRP A 36 -5.07 9.12 9.74
N ILE A 37 -4.09 10.03 9.61
CA ILE A 37 -2.96 10.15 10.54
C ILE A 37 -3.11 11.29 11.56
N GLU A 38 -4.10 12.18 11.38
CA GLU A 38 -4.34 13.31 12.28
C GLU A 38 -4.64 12.83 13.72
N GLY A 39 -3.87 13.35 14.69
CA GLY A 39 -4.04 13.04 16.11
C GLY A 39 -3.50 11.68 16.55
N LEU A 40 -2.80 10.92 15.69
CA LEU A 40 -2.13 9.70 16.12
C LEU A 40 -0.95 10.02 17.06
N PRO A 41 -0.89 9.44 18.28
CA PRO A 41 0.14 9.76 19.26
C PRO A 41 1.54 9.25 18.87
N PHE A 42 1.61 8.31 17.93
CA PHE A 42 2.85 7.72 17.44
C PHE A 42 2.75 7.54 15.92
N GLY A 43 3.59 8.27 15.19
CA GLY A 43 3.77 8.12 13.75
C GLY A 43 5.24 7.85 13.47
N HIS A 44 5.53 6.74 12.79
CA HIS A 44 6.85 6.48 12.22
C HIS A 44 6.72 6.50 10.71
N SER A 45 7.53 7.34 10.07
CA SER A 45 7.63 7.35 8.62
C SER A 45 8.32 6.05 8.17
N LEU A 46 7.74 5.44 7.15
CA LEU A 46 8.33 4.33 6.40
C LEU A 46 8.91 4.81 5.07
N SER A 47 8.97 6.12 4.83
CA SER A 47 9.64 6.69 3.65
C SER A 47 11.13 6.39 3.68
N GLY A 48 11.69 6.07 2.53
CA GLY A 48 13.08 5.68 2.38
C GLY A 48 13.24 4.73 1.21
N TYR A 49 14.43 4.18 1.04
CA TYR A 49 14.68 3.26 -0.04
C TYR A 49 14.14 1.87 0.29
N TRP A 50 13.35 1.32 -0.63
CA TRP A 50 12.75 0.00 -0.54
C TRP A 50 13.27 -0.90 -1.65
N LYS A 51 13.47 -2.17 -1.29
CA LYS A 51 13.72 -3.24 -2.27
C LYS A 51 12.45 -3.46 -3.09
N PHE A 52 12.56 -3.25 -4.39
CA PHE A 52 11.46 -3.30 -5.34
C PHE A 52 11.74 -4.27 -6.48
N TYR A 53 10.71 -4.98 -6.93
CA TYR A 53 10.79 -5.89 -8.07
C TYR A 53 9.62 -5.67 -9.01
N LEU A 54 9.92 -5.30 -10.26
CA LEU A 54 8.91 -5.12 -11.30
C LEU A 54 8.79 -6.38 -12.17
N ALA A 55 7.76 -7.18 -11.92
CA ALA A 55 7.45 -8.32 -12.77
C ALA A 55 6.73 -7.87 -14.05
N THR A 56 7.14 -8.37 -15.22
CA THR A 56 6.46 -8.07 -16.50
C THR A 56 5.12 -8.79 -16.68
N SER A 57 4.80 -9.75 -15.80
CA SER A 57 3.52 -10.46 -15.74
C SER A 57 3.38 -11.18 -14.39
N SER A 58 2.15 -11.53 -14.01
CA SER A 58 1.86 -12.20 -12.73
C SER A 58 2.54 -13.58 -12.59
N THR A 59 2.77 -14.28 -13.69
CA THR A 59 3.46 -15.59 -13.69
C THR A 59 4.97 -15.47 -13.46
N ARG A 60 5.54 -14.28 -13.64
CA ARG A 60 6.97 -14.00 -13.38
C ARG A 60 7.21 -13.39 -12.00
N THR A 61 6.17 -13.15 -11.21
CA THR A 61 6.33 -12.71 -9.82
C THR A 61 7.03 -13.80 -9.01
N PRO A 62 8.08 -13.49 -8.24
CA PRO A 62 8.79 -14.47 -7.43
C PRO A 62 7.83 -15.18 -6.48
N MET A 63 7.90 -16.51 -6.43
CA MET A 63 7.06 -17.28 -5.53
C MET A 63 7.46 -16.99 -4.08
N ARG A 64 6.49 -16.84 -3.18
CA ARG A 64 6.73 -16.66 -1.74
C ARG A 64 7.57 -15.42 -1.38
N PHE A 65 7.50 -14.35 -2.18
CA PHE A 65 8.19 -13.08 -1.91
C PHE A 65 7.82 -12.43 -0.55
N TYR A 66 6.73 -12.87 0.07
CA TYR A 66 6.26 -12.41 1.38
C TYR A 66 6.87 -13.17 2.57
N GLU A 67 7.65 -14.24 2.33
CA GLU A 67 8.31 -15.01 3.38
C GLU A 67 9.57 -14.29 3.87
N SER A 68 9.86 -14.35 5.17
CA SER A 68 11.06 -13.71 5.75
C SER A 68 12.37 -14.34 5.29
N THR A 69 12.32 -15.53 4.69
CA THR A 69 13.47 -16.25 4.14
C THR A 69 13.70 -15.94 2.66
N PHE A 70 12.87 -15.08 2.05
CA PHE A 70 13.04 -14.69 0.66
C PHE A 70 14.31 -13.85 0.48
N GLU A 71 15.12 -14.22 -0.51
CA GLU A 71 16.31 -13.46 -0.88
C GLU A 71 15.95 -12.38 -1.90
N ASP A 72 16.07 -11.11 -1.50
CA ASP A 72 15.73 -9.93 -2.29
C ASP A 72 16.93 -9.38 -3.10
N ILE A 73 17.96 -10.20 -3.32
CA ILE A 73 19.21 -9.78 -3.97
C ILE A 73 19.01 -9.25 -5.40
N ASN A 74 17.94 -9.69 -6.07
CA ASN A 74 17.57 -9.26 -7.42
C ASN A 74 16.62 -8.05 -7.42
N CYS A 75 16.27 -7.50 -6.26
CA CYS A 75 15.44 -6.32 -6.13
C CYS A 75 16.28 -5.03 -6.23
N GLU A 76 15.78 -4.06 -6.97
CA GLU A 76 16.36 -2.73 -7.07
C GLU A 76 15.99 -1.90 -5.84
N GLU A 77 16.79 -0.90 -5.46
CA GLU A 77 16.44 0.04 -4.41
C GLU A 77 15.77 1.28 -5.02
N LEU A 78 14.50 1.49 -4.69
CA LEU A 78 13.73 2.65 -5.12
C LEU A 78 13.34 3.51 -3.91
N PRO A 79 13.32 4.85 -4.05
CA PRO A 79 12.91 5.76 -2.98
C PRO A 79 11.40 5.71 -2.66
#